data_AF-A0A7J6YEB9-F1
#
_entry.id   AF-A0A7J6YEB9-F1
#
_cell.length_a   1.000
_cell.length_b   1.000
_cell.length_c   1.000
_cell.angle_alpha   90.00
_cell.angle_beta   90.00
_cell.angle_gamma   90.00
#
_symmetry.space_group_name_H-M   'P 1'
#
loop_
_entity.id
_entity.type
_entity.pdbx_description
1 polymer ?
#
loop_
_entity_poly.entity_id
_entity_poly.type
_entity_poly.pdbx_seq_one_letter_code
_entity_poly.pdbx_strand_id
1 'polypeptide(L)'
;MEFGEGTAMAADHHDSQAAFPLAEEYVVEPTTTEEMHELLDMIVSACDHLQGLIRDRRPVTQREVSKLRKAYWLATGETERLRSRSGSRSSIFGNADCGGAGIQPLHPGVEGRRRQDGKILACDCALRQLEEYVGPRPEAHTFDQDDDAGNEGERSRMRRFFCVPVERRLQTLLVSAFLFFTLIPVSLALTVALLLNWWTMPFMVAYLVHIFTFGQPRHPLRKNTAFTRLKIWRHYGAYFPVRLVIPCRVREKFEPQKNYFFVYHPHGIHGFGAIANFTLDATVSSLLPGIIIHAQTLKLNFYIPFWRELQRLCGNGDASEGCIRRTLRSGPGESVLLVVGGARESLLASPRTNELSLQSRRGFVRIALQEGSPLVPVYAFGENDVYRIPRAAGSRWWRRVNAILRKVLSFGFPLFVGRGWFNYCFGVLPHRRPIYVVVGEPLPVPKIPQPTPGDLQEWHDKYVAALKRLFDGYRAVYDVESSGLRIH
;
A
#
# COMPACT_ATOMS: atom_id res chain seq x y z
N MET A 1 46.67 28.41 -18.12
CA MET A 1 47.67 27.63 -18.89
C MET A 1 47.40 26.17 -18.65
N GLU A 2 47.49 25.42 -19.75
CA GLU A 2 46.88 24.12 -20.03
C GLU A 2 47.23 23.00 -19.05
N PHE A 3 46.26 22.11 -18.83
CA PHE A 3 46.54 20.71 -18.53
C PHE A 3 45.55 19.81 -19.29
N GLY A 4 46.09 19.19 -20.34
CA GLY A 4 45.97 17.75 -20.62
C GLY A 4 44.58 17.20 -20.96
N GLU A 5 44.31 17.11 -22.26
CA GLU A 5 43.30 16.25 -22.84
C GLU A 5 43.56 14.77 -22.51
N GLY A 6 42.53 14.11 -21.98
CA GLY A 6 42.45 12.66 -21.82
C GLY A 6 41.04 12.22 -22.20
N THR A 7 40.87 11.96 -23.50
CA THR A 7 39.77 11.24 -24.18
C THR A 7 38.71 10.63 -23.26
N ALA A 8 37.57 11.32 -23.13
CA ALA A 8 36.33 10.75 -22.63
C ALA A 8 35.71 9.89 -23.74
N MET A 9 35.83 8.57 -23.62
CA MET A 9 35.02 7.64 -24.39
C MET A 9 33.56 7.84 -23.99
N ALA A 10 32.78 8.38 -24.94
CA ALA A 10 31.34 8.46 -24.86
C ALA A 10 30.77 7.03 -24.81
N ALA A 11 30.42 6.57 -23.60
CA ALA A 11 29.51 5.44 -23.45
C ALA A 11 28.11 5.94 -23.77
N ASP A 12 27.73 5.76 -25.04
CA ASP A 12 26.39 5.94 -25.55
C ASP A 12 25.45 4.96 -24.81
N HIS A 13 24.88 5.42 -23.70
CA HIS A 13 23.73 4.75 -23.08
C HIS A 13 22.52 5.01 -23.97
N HIS A 14 22.42 4.23 -25.05
CA HIS A 14 21.14 3.92 -25.68
C HIS A 14 20.29 3.12 -24.67
N ASP A 15 19.67 3.84 -23.72
CA ASP A 15 18.49 3.37 -23.01
C ASP A 15 17.37 3.24 -24.06
N SER A 16 17.34 2.08 -24.71
CA SER A 16 16.16 1.63 -25.43
C SER A 16 15.04 1.53 -24.40
N GLN A 17 14.18 2.55 -24.35
CA GLN A 17 12.85 2.41 -23.78
C GLN A 17 12.10 1.40 -24.65
N ALA A 18 12.31 0.11 -24.39
CA ALA A 18 11.41 -0.92 -24.83
C ALA A 18 10.01 -0.49 -24.34
N ALA A 19 9.09 -0.32 -25.29
CA ALA A 19 7.72 0.02 -24.98
C ALA A 19 7.19 -0.94 -23.91
N PHE A 20 6.56 -0.37 -22.88
CA PHE A 20 5.99 -1.15 -21.77
C PHE A 20 5.03 -2.19 -22.34
N PRO A 21 5.22 -3.49 -22.06
CA PRO A 21 4.20 -4.46 -22.38
C PRO A 21 2.92 -4.12 -21.63
N LEU A 22 1.79 -4.20 -22.32
CA LEU A 22 0.46 -3.92 -21.76
C LEU A 22 0.21 -4.86 -20.56
N ALA A 23 -0.66 -4.45 -19.63
CA ALA A 23 -1.11 -5.29 -18.51
C ALA A 23 -1.60 -6.69 -18.97
N GLU A 24 -1.96 -6.80 -20.25
CA GLU A 24 -2.38 -8.01 -20.96
C GLU A 24 -1.31 -9.11 -21.02
N GLU A 25 0.00 -8.79 -20.99
CA GLU A 25 1.07 -9.82 -21.02
C GLU A 25 1.32 -10.52 -19.68
N TYR A 26 0.79 -9.99 -18.56
CA TYR A 26 1.03 -10.54 -17.21
C TYR A 26 -0.14 -11.37 -16.67
N VAL A 27 -1.25 -11.46 -17.41
CA VAL A 27 -2.41 -12.29 -17.04
C VAL A 27 -2.08 -13.75 -17.34
N VAL A 28 -1.51 -14.44 -16.36
CA VAL A 28 -1.22 -15.88 -16.46
C VAL A 28 -2.46 -16.65 -16.00
N GLU A 29 -3.13 -17.30 -16.95
CA GLU A 29 -4.22 -18.24 -16.66
C GLU A 29 -3.68 -19.49 -15.96
N PRO A 30 -4.45 -20.11 -15.04
CA PRO A 30 -4.05 -21.39 -14.45
C PRO A 30 -3.91 -22.44 -15.55
N THR A 31 -2.75 -23.12 -15.55
CA THR A 31 -2.40 -24.13 -16.55
C THR A 31 -2.91 -25.51 -16.15
N THR A 32 -3.09 -25.73 -14.84
CA THR A 32 -3.58 -26.99 -14.28
C THR A 32 -4.90 -26.82 -13.54
N THR A 33 -5.65 -27.92 -13.40
CA THR A 33 -6.89 -27.95 -12.60
C THR A 33 -6.61 -27.71 -11.10
N GLU A 34 -5.45 -28.14 -10.62
CA GLU A 34 -5.01 -27.91 -9.24
C GLU A 34 -4.78 -26.41 -8.98
N GLU A 35 -4.05 -25.73 -9.86
CA GLU A 35 -3.84 -24.27 -9.79
C GLU A 35 -5.16 -23.49 -9.83
N MET A 36 -6.12 -23.94 -10.65
CA MET A 36 -7.47 -23.37 -10.69
C MET A 36 -8.18 -23.54 -9.33
N HIS A 37 -8.15 -24.74 -8.74
CA HIS A 37 -8.79 -25.01 -7.46
C HIS A 37 -8.15 -24.24 -6.31
N GLU A 38 -6.82 -24.13 -6.27
CA GLU A 38 -6.13 -23.31 -5.28
C GLU A 38 -6.53 -21.84 -5.38
N LEU A 39 -6.63 -21.30 -6.60
CA LEU A 39 -7.07 -19.93 -6.81
C LEU A 39 -8.53 -19.71 -6.39
N LEU A 40 -9.42 -20.66 -6.70
CA LEU A 40 -10.81 -20.61 -6.24
C LEU A 40 -10.93 -20.67 -4.71
N ASP A 41 -10.14 -21.52 -4.04
CA ASP A 41 -10.13 -21.61 -2.58
C ASP A 41 -9.65 -20.28 -1.94
N MET A 42 -8.67 -19.60 -2.55
CA MET A 42 -8.24 -18.26 -2.12
C MET A 42 -9.32 -17.20 -2.32
N ILE A 43 -10.06 -17.24 -3.43
CA ILE A 43 -11.16 -16.31 -3.70
C ILE A 43 -12.30 -16.53 -2.70
N VAL A 44 -12.66 -17.78 -2.41
CA VAL A 44 -13.68 -18.12 -1.41
C VAL A 44 -13.25 -17.61 -0.03
N SER A 45 -12.00 -17.85 0.38
CA SER A 45 -11.48 -17.33 1.65
C SER A 45 -11.53 -15.79 1.72
N ALA A 46 -11.25 -15.10 0.61
CA ALA A 46 -11.40 -13.65 0.54
C ALA A 46 -12.88 -13.21 0.64
N CYS A 47 -13.80 -13.95 0.02
CA CYS A 47 -15.24 -13.70 0.13
C CYS A 47 -15.73 -13.87 1.57
N ASP A 48 -15.34 -14.96 2.24
CA ASP A 48 -15.68 -15.23 3.65
C ASP A 48 -15.16 -14.13 4.57
N HIS A 49 -13.94 -13.63 4.31
CA HIS A 49 -13.40 -12.49 5.03
C HIS A 49 -14.26 -11.23 4.82
N LEU A 50 -14.66 -10.91 3.59
CA LEU A 50 -15.57 -9.78 3.33
C LEU A 50 -16.94 -9.96 3.99
N GLN A 51 -17.49 -11.17 4.01
CA GLN A 51 -18.74 -11.47 4.71
C GLN A 51 -18.60 -11.31 6.24
N GLY A 52 -17.48 -11.74 6.82
CA GLY A 52 -17.16 -11.51 8.23
C GLY A 52 -17.11 -10.01 8.55
N LEU A 53 -16.51 -9.21 7.67
CA LEU A 53 -16.47 -7.75 7.81
C LEU A 53 -17.87 -7.13 7.77
N ILE A 54 -18.76 -7.63 6.90
CA ILE A 54 -20.17 -7.22 6.85
C ILE A 54 -20.85 -7.51 8.20
N ARG A 55 -20.63 -8.70 8.77
CA ARG A 55 -21.17 -9.08 10.08
C ARG A 55 -20.69 -8.15 11.19
N ASP A 56 -19.42 -7.74 11.12
CA ASP A 56 -18.79 -6.80 12.06
C ASP A 56 -19.14 -5.33 11.78
N ARG A 57 -20.09 -5.05 10.88
CA ARG A 57 -20.51 -3.71 10.43
C ARG A 57 -19.35 -2.87 9.88
N ARG A 58 -18.34 -3.50 9.30
CA ARG A 58 -17.25 -2.83 8.59
C ARG A 58 -17.65 -2.62 7.13
N PRO A 59 -17.31 -1.47 6.53
CA PRO A 59 -17.66 -1.21 5.14
C PRO A 59 -16.90 -2.15 4.20
N VAL A 60 -17.62 -2.67 3.21
CA VAL A 60 -17.09 -3.40 2.05
C VAL A 60 -17.45 -2.60 0.81
N THR A 61 -16.51 -2.44 -0.11
CA THR A 61 -16.67 -1.61 -1.30
C THR A 61 -16.92 -2.42 -2.57
N GLN A 62 -17.57 -1.78 -3.54
CA GLN A 62 -17.84 -2.38 -4.85
C GLN A 62 -16.56 -2.72 -5.60
N ARG A 63 -15.48 -1.95 -5.37
CA ARG A 63 -14.17 -2.22 -5.97
C ARG A 63 -13.54 -3.49 -5.40
N GLU A 64 -13.70 -3.78 -4.11
CA GLU A 64 -13.20 -5.04 -3.52
C GLU A 64 -13.91 -6.24 -4.17
N VAL A 65 -15.24 -6.20 -4.26
CA VAL A 65 -16.04 -7.28 -4.87
C VAL A 65 -15.77 -7.41 -6.37
N SER A 66 -15.67 -6.29 -7.09
CA SER A 66 -15.31 -6.28 -8.52
C SER A 66 -13.94 -6.90 -8.79
N LYS A 67 -12.96 -6.68 -7.90
CA LYS A 67 -11.63 -7.31 -8.01
C LYS A 67 -11.71 -8.83 -7.84
N LEU A 68 -12.45 -9.31 -6.84
CA LEU A 68 -12.66 -10.75 -6.65
C LEU A 68 -13.39 -11.40 -7.83
N ARG A 69 -14.38 -10.70 -8.41
CA ARG A 69 -15.08 -11.17 -9.60
C ARG A 69 -14.13 -11.28 -10.81
N LYS A 70 -13.19 -10.35 -10.98
CA LYS A 70 -12.15 -10.44 -12.01
C LYS A 70 -11.19 -11.61 -11.77
N ALA A 71 -10.80 -11.85 -10.52
CA ALA A 71 -10.00 -13.01 -10.15
C ALA A 71 -10.72 -14.34 -10.46
N TYR A 72 -12.04 -14.39 -10.25
CA TYR A 72 -12.87 -15.55 -10.62
C TYR A 72 -12.90 -15.80 -12.13
N TRP A 73 -13.04 -14.76 -12.95
CA TRP A 73 -12.96 -14.90 -14.41
C TRP A 73 -11.58 -15.37 -14.87
N LEU A 74 -10.53 -14.89 -14.22
CA LEU A 74 -9.17 -15.37 -14.47
C LEU A 74 -9.05 -16.87 -14.13
N ALA A 75 -9.55 -17.29 -12.97
CA ALA A 75 -9.50 -18.68 -12.53
C ALA A 75 -10.27 -19.63 -13.46
N THR A 76 -11.43 -19.21 -13.95
CA THR A 76 -12.31 -20.05 -14.78
C THR A 76 -11.94 -20.06 -16.27
N GLY A 77 -10.96 -19.25 -16.69
CA GLY A 77 -10.56 -19.11 -18.09
C GLY A 77 -11.53 -18.25 -18.92
N GLU A 78 -12.40 -17.47 -18.28
CA GLU A 78 -13.30 -16.52 -18.96
C GLU A 78 -12.57 -15.20 -19.29
N THR A 79 -11.34 -15.27 -19.81
CA THR A 79 -10.49 -14.09 -20.01
C THR A 79 -10.97 -13.18 -21.12
N GLU A 80 -11.84 -13.64 -22.03
CA GLU A 80 -12.56 -12.78 -22.96
C GLU A 80 -13.46 -11.75 -22.25
N ARG A 81 -13.99 -12.06 -21.05
CA ARG A 81 -14.75 -11.10 -20.24
C ARG A 81 -13.86 -10.05 -19.57
N LEU A 82 -12.60 -10.39 -19.32
CA LEU A 82 -11.58 -9.42 -18.92
C LEU A 82 -11.18 -8.52 -20.11
N ARG A 83 -11.05 -9.08 -21.32
CA ARG A 83 -10.64 -8.39 -22.56
C ARG A 83 -11.73 -7.47 -23.13
N SER A 84 -12.97 -7.94 -23.25
CA SER A 84 -14.10 -7.19 -23.81
C SER A 84 -14.49 -5.94 -22.99
N ARG A 85 -14.21 -5.93 -21.68
CA ARG A 85 -14.44 -4.75 -20.82
C ARG A 85 -13.28 -3.74 -20.78
N SER A 86 -12.10 -4.11 -21.29
CA SER A 86 -11.01 -3.15 -21.54
C SER A 86 -11.29 -2.32 -22.81
N GLY A 87 -11.98 -2.91 -23.79
CA GLY A 87 -12.28 -2.30 -25.11
C GLY A 87 -13.66 -1.65 -25.27
N SER A 88 -14.65 -1.95 -24.42
CA SER A 88 -16.04 -1.48 -24.59
C SER A 88 -16.45 -0.48 -23.49
N ARG A 89 -16.35 0.82 -23.82
CA ARG A 89 -16.93 1.93 -23.04
C ARG A 89 -18.44 2.02 -23.27
N SER A 90 -19.26 1.47 -22.37
CA SER A 90 -20.66 1.90 -22.20
C SER A 90 -21.27 1.42 -20.89
N SER A 91 -21.94 2.36 -20.22
CA SER A 91 -22.83 2.31 -19.05
C SER A 91 -23.19 0.94 -18.46
N ILE A 92 -22.80 0.77 -17.20
CA ILE A 92 -23.34 -0.24 -16.28
C ILE A 92 -24.74 0.25 -15.86
N PHE A 93 -25.77 -0.57 -16.09
CA PHE A 93 -27.21 -0.33 -15.89
C PHE A 93 -27.94 0.40 -17.04
N GLY A 94 -28.17 -0.35 -18.13
CA GLY A 94 -29.32 -0.16 -19.01
C GLY A 94 -30.20 -1.42 -18.93
N ASN A 95 -31.52 -1.21 -18.83
CA ASN A 95 -32.56 -2.21 -18.63
C ASN A 95 -32.32 -3.54 -19.37
N ALA A 96 -32.40 -4.64 -18.63
CA ALA A 96 -32.71 -5.93 -19.21
C ALA A 96 -34.19 -5.94 -19.60
N ASP A 97 -34.49 -5.42 -20.80
CA ASP A 97 -35.72 -5.78 -21.49
C ASP A 97 -35.52 -7.15 -22.14
N CYS A 98 -36.44 -8.06 -21.84
CA CYS A 98 -36.56 -9.36 -22.48
C CYS A 98 -36.81 -9.17 -23.99
N GLY A 99 -35.89 -9.63 -24.84
CA GLY A 99 -36.09 -9.69 -26.28
C GLY A 99 -35.00 -10.51 -26.94
N GLY A 100 -35.35 -11.69 -27.46
CA GLY A 100 -34.42 -12.65 -28.02
C GLY A 100 -33.71 -12.16 -29.27
N ALA A 101 -32.42 -12.46 -29.37
CA ALA A 101 -31.70 -12.65 -30.62
C ALA A 101 -30.50 -13.57 -30.35
N GLY A 102 -30.50 -14.73 -30.98
CA GLY A 102 -29.50 -15.78 -30.79
C GLY A 102 -28.16 -15.43 -31.45
N ILE A 103 -27.07 -15.92 -30.84
CA ILE A 103 -25.76 -16.07 -31.47
C ILE A 103 -25.24 -17.47 -31.09
N GLN A 104 -24.83 -18.21 -32.11
CA GLN A 104 -24.45 -19.63 -32.10
C GLN A 104 -23.20 -19.93 -31.23
N PRO A 105 -23.10 -21.14 -30.65
CA PRO A 105 -21.92 -21.57 -29.90
C PRO A 105 -20.80 -22.06 -30.84
N LEU A 106 -19.56 -21.65 -30.58
CA LEU A 106 -18.37 -22.18 -31.23
C LEU A 106 -17.73 -23.27 -30.34
N HIS A 107 -17.57 -24.45 -30.92
CA HIS A 107 -16.87 -25.67 -30.47
C HIS A 107 -17.44 -26.47 -29.27
N PRO A 108 -18.10 -27.62 -29.51
CA PRO A 108 -18.56 -28.52 -28.47
C PRO A 108 -17.43 -29.50 -28.08
N GLY A 109 -17.04 -29.51 -26.80
CA GLY A 109 -16.20 -30.61 -26.30
C GLY A 109 -15.57 -30.43 -24.92
N VAL A 110 -15.31 -29.20 -24.47
CA VAL A 110 -14.53 -28.96 -23.23
C VAL A 110 -15.26 -28.11 -22.18
N GLU A 111 -16.26 -27.31 -22.55
CA GLU A 111 -16.96 -26.41 -21.62
C GLU A 111 -17.92 -27.10 -20.64
N GLY A 112 -18.47 -28.27 -21.01
CA GLY A 112 -19.51 -28.93 -20.22
C GLY A 112 -19.06 -29.50 -18.87
N ARG A 113 -17.78 -29.90 -18.73
CA ARG A 113 -17.25 -30.44 -17.46
C ARG A 113 -16.81 -29.36 -16.47
N ARG A 114 -16.31 -28.20 -16.94
CA ARG A 114 -15.90 -27.10 -16.04
C ARG A 114 -17.08 -26.44 -15.33
N ARG A 115 -18.24 -26.33 -15.97
CA ARG A 115 -19.44 -25.69 -15.38
C ARG A 115 -20.14 -26.50 -14.27
N GLN A 116 -19.82 -27.79 -14.11
CA GLN A 116 -20.44 -28.66 -13.10
C GLN A 116 -19.56 -28.86 -11.85
N ASP A 117 -18.41 -28.18 -11.78
CA ASP A 117 -17.54 -28.24 -10.61
C ASP A 117 -18.19 -27.52 -9.42
N GLY A 118 -18.44 -28.27 -8.34
CA GLY A 118 -19.05 -27.73 -7.12
C GLY A 118 -18.27 -26.55 -6.53
N LYS A 119 -16.94 -26.50 -6.70
CA LYS A 119 -16.12 -25.38 -6.22
C LYS A 119 -16.38 -24.09 -7.01
N ILE A 120 -16.54 -24.20 -8.33
CA ILE A 120 -16.86 -23.06 -9.20
C ILE A 120 -18.23 -22.49 -8.82
N LEU A 121 -19.23 -23.37 -8.62
CA LEU A 121 -20.58 -22.97 -8.23
C LEU A 121 -20.61 -22.30 -6.84
N ALA A 122 -19.89 -22.86 -5.86
CA ALA A 122 -19.80 -22.29 -4.52
C ALA A 122 -19.16 -20.90 -4.54
N CYS A 123 -18.08 -20.73 -5.31
CA CYS A 123 -17.40 -19.45 -5.48
C CYS A 123 -18.30 -18.41 -6.16
N ASP A 124 -19.00 -18.78 -7.25
CA ASP A 124 -19.95 -17.87 -7.91
C ASP A 124 -21.10 -17.46 -6.98
N CYS A 125 -21.64 -18.40 -6.19
CA CYS A 125 -22.68 -18.10 -5.20
C CYS A 125 -22.22 -17.09 -4.15
N ALA A 126 -21.02 -17.29 -3.56
CA ALA A 126 -20.45 -16.38 -2.58
C ALA A 126 -20.22 -14.97 -3.15
N LEU A 127 -19.74 -14.88 -4.39
CA LEU A 127 -19.56 -13.61 -5.09
C LEU A 127 -20.89 -12.89 -5.36
N ARG A 128 -21.93 -13.61 -5.81
CA ARG A 128 -23.25 -13.02 -6.04
C ARG A 128 -23.86 -12.43 -4.77
N GLN A 129 -23.73 -13.13 -3.64
CA GLN A 129 -24.20 -12.59 -2.35
C GLN A 129 -23.52 -11.27 -1.99
N LEU A 130 -22.21 -11.15 -2.25
CA LEU A 130 -21.48 -9.91 -2.06
C LEU A 130 -21.91 -8.82 -3.06
N GLU A 131 -22.14 -9.17 -4.33
CA GLU A 131 -22.62 -8.24 -5.35
C GLU A 131 -24.01 -7.68 -5.01
N GLU A 132 -24.94 -8.53 -4.56
CA GLU A 132 -26.28 -8.15 -4.10
C GLU A 132 -26.23 -7.25 -2.87
N TYR A 133 -25.30 -7.51 -1.94
CA TYR A 133 -25.10 -6.65 -0.78
C TYR A 133 -24.60 -5.25 -1.15
N VAL A 134 -23.66 -5.18 -2.09
CA VAL A 134 -22.94 -3.94 -2.41
C VAL A 134 -23.68 -3.08 -3.44
N GLY A 135 -24.35 -3.69 -4.42
CA GLY A 135 -25.05 -3.03 -5.52
C GLY A 135 -25.95 -1.85 -5.10
N PRO A 136 -26.91 -2.05 -4.18
CA PRO A 136 -27.90 -1.01 -3.83
C PRO A 136 -27.36 0.05 -2.86
N ARG A 137 -26.12 -0.05 -2.36
CA ARG A 137 -25.59 0.78 -1.27
C ARG A 137 -24.64 1.89 -1.75
N PRO A 138 -25.07 3.15 -1.84
CA PRO A 138 -24.23 4.27 -2.28
C PRO A 138 -22.92 4.41 -1.50
N GLU A 139 -22.95 4.09 -0.20
CA GLU A 139 -21.80 4.11 0.71
C GLU A 139 -20.72 3.05 0.41
N ALA A 140 -20.99 2.10 -0.49
CA ALA A 140 -20.01 1.11 -0.93
C ALA A 140 -19.38 1.44 -2.31
N HIS A 141 -19.95 2.40 -3.04
CA HIS A 141 -19.47 2.87 -4.34
C HIS A 141 -18.43 3.98 -4.19
N THR A 142 -17.21 3.79 -4.65
CA THR A 142 -16.19 4.86 -4.60
C THR A 142 -16.46 5.89 -5.71
N PHE A 143 -16.80 7.14 -5.34
CA PHE A 143 -17.01 8.23 -6.30
C PHE A 143 -15.71 8.82 -6.88
N ASP A 144 -14.56 8.21 -6.57
CA ASP A 144 -13.28 8.65 -7.12
C ASP A 144 -13.18 8.20 -8.57
N GLN A 145 -12.94 9.18 -9.46
CA GLN A 145 -12.87 9.04 -10.90
C GLN A 145 -12.25 7.71 -11.34
N ASP A 146 -13.07 6.89 -11.99
CA ASP A 146 -12.62 6.24 -13.21
C ASP A 146 -12.74 7.30 -14.33
N ASP A 147 -11.98 7.16 -15.42
CA ASP A 147 -11.70 8.21 -16.43
C ASP A 147 -12.94 8.73 -17.23
N ASP A 148 -14.15 8.49 -16.74
CA ASP A 148 -15.45 8.89 -17.30
C ASP A 148 -15.86 10.34 -16.98
N ALA A 149 -15.06 11.08 -16.21
CA ALA A 149 -15.38 12.46 -15.81
C ALA A 149 -15.40 13.49 -16.95
N GLY A 150 -15.00 13.07 -18.16
CA GLY A 150 -15.07 13.90 -19.36
C GLY A 150 -16.49 14.18 -19.86
N ASN A 151 -17.51 13.44 -19.41
CA ASN A 151 -18.85 13.50 -20.00
C ASN A 151 -20.01 13.75 -19.00
N GLU A 152 -19.72 14.17 -17.76
CA GLU A 152 -20.76 14.42 -16.75
C GLU A 152 -21.01 15.91 -16.51
N GLY A 153 -22.27 16.34 -16.69
CA GLY A 153 -22.70 17.72 -16.45
C GLY A 153 -22.60 18.16 -14.97
N GLU A 154 -22.40 19.46 -14.75
CA GLU A 154 -22.17 20.08 -13.42
C GLU A 154 -23.24 19.74 -12.36
N ARG A 155 -24.50 19.59 -12.78
CA ARG A 155 -25.64 19.23 -11.92
C ARG A 155 -25.47 17.85 -11.25
N SER A 156 -24.82 16.91 -11.94
CA SER A 156 -24.50 15.57 -11.43
C SER A 156 -23.36 15.61 -10.39
N ARG A 157 -22.36 16.48 -10.58
CA ARG A 157 -21.28 16.68 -9.60
C ARG A 157 -21.79 17.31 -8.31
N MET A 158 -22.66 18.33 -8.43
CA MET A 158 -23.23 19.03 -7.28
C MET A 158 -24.14 18.11 -6.44
N ARG A 159 -25.03 17.33 -7.08
CA ARG A 159 -25.85 16.33 -6.37
C ARG A 159 -24.99 15.29 -5.63
N ARG A 160 -23.94 14.77 -6.27
CA ARG A 160 -23.03 13.79 -5.65
C ARG A 160 -22.36 14.33 -4.38
N PHE A 161 -21.99 15.61 -4.36
CA PHE A 161 -21.38 16.24 -3.19
C PHE A 161 -22.30 16.22 -1.96
N PHE A 162 -23.57 16.59 -2.12
CA PHE A 162 -24.54 16.60 -1.02
C PHE A 162 -24.95 15.19 -0.57
N CYS A 163 -24.91 14.20 -1.48
CA CYS A 163 -25.27 12.81 -1.18
C CYS A 163 -24.15 11.99 -0.50
N VAL A 164 -22.98 12.57 -0.18
CA VAL A 164 -21.92 11.84 0.54
C VAL A 164 -22.30 11.62 2.01
N PRO A 165 -22.39 10.36 2.49
CA PRO A 165 -22.69 10.04 3.89
C PRO A 165 -21.71 10.67 4.88
N VAL A 166 -22.18 11.01 6.08
CA VAL A 166 -21.38 11.61 7.17
C VAL A 166 -20.14 10.76 7.50
N GLU A 167 -20.32 9.44 7.55
CA GLU A 167 -19.24 8.47 7.76
C GLU A 167 -18.08 8.68 6.77
N ARG A 168 -18.37 8.89 5.48
CA ARG A 168 -17.34 9.13 4.47
C ARG A 168 -16.68 10.50 4.60
N ARG A 169 -17.41 11.50 5.11
CA ARG A 169 -16.85 12.82 5.43
C ARG A 169 -15.88 12.71 6.60
N LEU A 170 -16.22 11.94 7.64
CA LEU A 170 -15.34 11.68 8.78
C LEU A 170 -14.06 10.96 8.36
N GLN A 171 -14.17 9.91 7.54
CA GLN A 171 -13.00 9.22 6.97
C GLN A 171 -12.10 10.21 6.18
N THR A 172 -12.72 11.08 5.38
CA THR A 172 -11.99 12.10 4.60
C THR A 172 -11.29 13.11 5.50
N LEU A 173 -12.00 13.60 6.52
CA LEU A 173 -11.46 14.52 7.50
C LEU A 173 -10.25 13.91 8.20
N LEU A 174 -10.36 12.67 8.68
CA LEU A 174 -9.28 12.00 9.40
C LEU A 174 -8.08 11.74 8.52
N VAL A 175 -8.25 11.16 7.32
CA VAL A 175 -7.13 11.01 6.39
C VAL A 175 -6.50 12.36 6.08
N SER A 176 -7.29 13.42 5.87
CA SER A 176 -6.75 14.75 5.61
C SER A 176 -6.06 15.39 6.83
N ALA A 177 -6.50 15.12 8.05
CA ALA A 177 -5.94 15.72 9.25
C ALA A 177 -4.61 15.07 9.63
N PHE A 178 -4.42 13.79 9.28
CA PHE A 178 -3.23 13.01 9.63
C PHE A 178 -2.30 12.72 8.44
N LEU A 179 -2.63 13.23 7.25
CA LEU A 179 -1.76 13.13 6.08
C LEU A 179 -0.52 14.02 6.26
N PHE A 180 0.65 13.50 5.88
CA PHE A 180 1.92 14.23 5.95
C PHE A 180 1.88 15.58 5.20
N PHE A 181 1.27 15.62 4.01
CA PHE A 181 1.19 16.81 3.16
C PHE A 181 0.24 17.90 3.66
N THR A 182 -0.50 17.65 4.75
CA THR A 182 -1.42 18.60 5.36
C THR A 182 -1.04 18.89 6.80
N LEU A 183 -0.79 17.86 7.62
CA LEU A 183 -0.47 18.03 9.03
C LEU A 183 0.86 18.75 9.24
N ILE A 184 1.89 18.45 8.46
CA ILE A 184 3.19 19.13 8.61
C ILE A 184 3.07 20.63 8.26
N PRO A 185 2.53 21.04 7.10
CA PRO A 185 2.32 22.45 6.81
C PRO A 185 1.46 23.16 7.87
N VAL A 186 0.39 22.53 8.35
CA VAL A 186 -0.46 23.08 9.41
C VAL A 186 0.32 23.25 10.71
N SER A 187 1.11 22.25 11.11
CA SER A 187 1.96 22.31 12.31
C SER A 187 3.02 23.41 12.22
N LEU A 188 3.64 23.60 11.05
CA LEU A 188 4.62 24.66 10.82
C LEU A 188 3.95 26.04 10.84
N ALA A 189 2.80 26.21 10.18
CA ALA A 189 2.04 27.45 10.19
C ALA A 189 1.57 27.80 11.62
N LEU A 190 1.09 26.82 12.37
CA LEU A 190 0.71 26.99 13.78
C LEU A 190 1.91 27.37 14.65
N THR A 191 3.06 26.73 14.43
CA THR A 191 4.31 27.10 15.11
C THR A 191 4.67 28.56 14.88
N VAL A 192 4.63 29.01 13.62
CA VAL A 192 4.91 30.42 13.28
C VAL A 192 3.88 31.34 13.92
N ALA A 193 2.59 31.03 13.84
CA ALA A 193 1.53 31.84 14.45
C ALA A 193 1.72 31.98 15.98
N LEU A 194 2.09 30.90 16.68
CA LEU A 194 2.36 30.91 18.12
C LEU A 194 3.63 31.68 18.48
N LEU A 195 4.64 31.71 17.61
CA LEU A 195 5.84 32.53 17.79
C LEU A 195 5.57 34.02 17.56
N LEU A 196 4.66 34.37 16.65
CA LEU A 196 4.31 35.76 16.33
C LEU A 196 3.44 36.42 17.40
N ASN A 197 2.75 35.62 18.23
CA ASN A 197 1.94 36.14 19.34
C ASN A 197 2.77 36.23 20.62
N TRP A 198 2.94 37.44 21.15
CA TRP A 198 3.77 37.74 22.32
C TRP A 198 3.43 36.90 23.56
N TRP A 199 2.15 36.57 23.77
CA TRP A 199 1.69 35.79 24.92
C TRP A 199 2.09 34.30 24.81
N THR A 200 2.05 33.74 23.61
CA THR A 200 2.35 32.31 23.37
C THR A 200 3.82 32.06 23.02
N MET A 201 4.52 33.09 22.54
CA MET A 201 5.92 33.03 22.13
C MET A 201 6.85 32.39 23.17
N PRO A 202 6.87 32.78 24.47
CA PRO A 202 7.80 32.18 25.43
C PRO A 202 7.58 30.67 25.60
N PHE A 203 6.33 30.22 25.58
CA PHE A 203 6.00 28.79 25.65
C PHE A 203 6.43 28.04 24.40
N MET A 204 6.21 28.63 23.22
CA MET A 204 6.59 28.02 21.96
C MET A 204 8.13 27.95 21.82
N VAL A 205 8.86 28.99 22.24
CA VAL A 205 10.33 28.97 22.31
C VAL A 205 10.82 27.90 23.28
N ALA A 206 10.24 27.82 24.48
CA ALA A 206 10.59 26.76 25.44
C ALA A 206 10.34 25.36 24.86
N TYR A 207 9.24 25.17 24.13
CA TYR A 207 8.92 23.92 23.47
C TYR A 207 9.92 23.59 22.34
N LEU A 208 10.30 24.56 21.51
CA LEU A 208 11.34 24.37 20.48
C LEU A 208 12.71 24.03 21.10
N VAL A 209 13.14 24.80 22.12
CA VAL A 209 14.37 24.51 22.86
C VAL A 209 14.33 23.09 23.41
N HIS A 210 13.21 22.69 24.02
CA HIS A 210 13.03 21.32 24.48
C HIS A 210 13.20 20.31 23.33
N ILE A 211 12.53 20.48 22.19
CA ILE A 211 12.64 19.56 21.04
C ILE A 211 14.11 19.37 20.61
N PHE A 212 14.87 20.46 20.48
CA PHE A 212 16.22 20.42 19.94
C PHE A 212 17.30 20.07 20.98
N THR A 213 16.99 20.12 22.28
CA THR A 213 17.94 19.79 23.36
C THR A 213 17.56 18.49 24.08
N PHE A 214 16.72 18.56 25.11
CA PHE A 214 16.40 17.44 26.01
C PHE A 214 15.34 16.48 25.47
N GLY A 215 14.52 16.95 24.55
CA GLY A 215 13.36 16.28 23.99
C GLY A 215 13.65 15.41 22.78
N GLN A 216 14.92 15.25 22.37
CA GLN A 216 15.28 14.37 21.27
C GLN A 216 14.77 12.93 21.52
N PRO A 217 14.31 12.21 20.48
CA PRO A 217 13.70 10.91 20.65
C PRO A 217 14.71 9.91 21.23
N ARG A 218 14.41 9.38 22.41
CA ARG A 218 15.15 8.27 23.02
C ARG A 218 14.49 6.97 22.60
N HIS A 219 15.12 6.27 21.67
CA HIS A 219 14.61 5.00 21.16
C HIS A 219 14.96 3.83 22.09
N PRO A 220 14.07 2.82 22.20
CA PRO A 220 12.77 2.74 21.53
C PRO A 220 11.72 3.70 22.10
N LEU A 221 10.85 4.20 21.23
CA LEU A 221 9.69 4.97 21.67
C LEU A 221 8.57 3.99 21.99
N ARG A 222 8.06 4.04 23.23
CA ARG A 222 6.95 3.17 23.65
C ARG A 222 5.68 3.53 22.88
N LYS A 223 5.05 2.51 22.29
CA LYS A 223 3.77 2.65 21.61
C LYS A 223 2.65 2.84 22.62
N ASN A 224 1.90 3.93 22.49
CA ASN A 224 0.74 4.17 23.34
C ASN A 224 -0.46 3.41 22.79
N THR A 225 -0.70 2.22 23.35
CA THR A 225 -1.80 1.34 22.91
C THR A 225 -3.18 1.97 23.13
N ALA A 226 -3.36 2.82 24.13
CA ALA A 226 -4.63 3.52 24.34
C ALA A 226 -4.91 4.51 23.20
N PHE A 227 -3.87 5.20 22.72
CA PHE A 227 -3.97 6.07 21.56
C PHE A 227 -4.16 5.28 20.27
N THR A 228 -3.31 4.28 19.98
CA THR A 228 -3.39 3.53 18.71
C THR A 228 -4.65 2.67 18.61
N ARG A 229 -5.31 2.31 19.72
CA ARG A 229 -6.55 1.52 19.68
C ARG A 229 -7.83 2.35 19.74
N LEU A 230 -7.74 3.67 19.59
CA LEU A 230 -8.94 4.50 19.49
C LEU A 230 -9.81 4.07 18.30
N LYS A 231 -11.11 3.94 18.52
CA LYS A 231 -12.07 3.52 17.48
C LYS A 231 -12.06 4.44 16.26
N ILE A 232 -11.62 5.69 16.41
CA ILE A 232 -11.54 6.67 15.34
C ILE A 232 -10.61 6.22 14.18
N TRP A 233 -9.58 5.42 14.46
CA TRP A 233 -8.67 4.91 13.43
C TRP A 233 -9.31 3.91 12.49
N ARG A 234 -10.47 3.32 12.87
CA ARG A 234 -11.26 2.48 11.96
C ARG A 234 -11.69 3.26 10.72
N HIS A 235 -11.99 4.56 10.87
CA HIS A 235 -12.34 5.43 9.75
C HIS A 235 -11.14 5.73 8.86
N TYR A 236 -9.92 5.82 9.42
CA TYR A 236 -8.70 5.97 8.63
C TYR A 236 -8.49 4.76 7.71
N GLY A 237 -8.57 3.55 8.26
CA GLY A 237 -8.47 2.32 7.47
C GLY A 237 -9.64 2.12 6.49
N ALA A 238 -10.86 2.52 6.87
CA ALA A 238 -12.06 2.43 6.02
C ALA A 238 -12.07 3.41 4.84
N TYR A 239 -11.21 4.44 4.86
CA TYR A 239 -11.04 5.32 3.71
C TYR A 239 -10.50 4.57 2.48
N PHE A 240 -9.50 3.71 2.70
CA PHE A 240 -8.80 2.92 1.67
C PHE A 240 -9.20 1.44 1.67
N PRO A 241 -10.33 1.07 2.28
CA PRO A 241 -10.56 -0.30 2.76
C PRO A 241 -9.29 -1.14 3.03
N VAL A 242 -8.48 -0.74 4.01
CA VAL A 242 -7.23 -1.46 4.30
C VAL A 242 -7.53 -2.83 4.90
N ARG A 243 -7.01 -3.89 4.27
CA ARG A 243 -7.13 -5.28 4.72
C ARG A 243 -5.76 -5.86 5.03
N LEU A 244 -5.57 -6.37 6.25
CA LEU A 244 -4.38 -7.11 6.65
C LEU A 244 -4.66 -8.61 6.49
N VAL A 245 -3.87 -9.27 5.65
CA VAL A 245 -3.97 -10.70 5.35
C VAL A 245 -2.76 -11.40 5.93
N ILE A 246 -2.99 -12.20 6.97
CA ILE A 246 -2.00 -13.10 7.58
C ILE A 246 -2.62 -14.50 7.59
N PRO A 247 -2.26 -15.37 6.64
CA PRO A 247 -2.80 -16.72 6.57
C PRO A 247 -2.55 -17.49 7.87
N CYS A 248 -3.45 -18.40 8.25
CA CYS A 248 -3.31 -19.18 9.50
C CYS A 248 -1.97 -19.91 9.58
N ARG A 249 -1.58 -20.60 8.49
CA ARG A 249 -0.27 -21.28 8.37
C ARG A 249 0.94 -20.37 8.58
N VAL A 250 0.79 -19.09 8.24
CA VAL A 250 1.85 -18.08 8.41
C VAL A 250 1.82 -17.56 9.86
N ARG A 251 0.63 -17.31 10.41
CA ARG A 251 0.41 -16.84 11.78
C ARG A 251 1.00 -17.80 12.81
N GLU A 252 0.85 -19.11 12.60
CA GLU A 252 1.38 -20.15 13.49
C GLU A 252 2.92 -20.17 13.55
N LYS A 253 3.61 -19.58 12.57
CA LYS A 253 5.08 -19.44 12.57
C LYS A 253 5.58 -18.25 13.39
N PHE A 254 4.67 -17.42 13.92
CA PHE A 254 5.01 -16.30 14.79
C PHE A 254 4.95 -16.70 16.26
N GLU A 255 6.04 -16.42 16.96
CA GLU A 255 6.19 -16.63 18.39
C GLU A 255 5.94 -15.28 19.10
N PRO A 256 4.97 -15.16 20.03
CA PRO A 256 4.59 -13.89 20.66
C PRO A 256 5.71 -13.12 21.35
N GLN A 257 6.76 -13.80 21.82
CA GLN A 257 7.87 -13.19 22.57
C GLN A 257 9.12 -12.94 21.71
N LYS A 258 9.08 -13.28 20.41
CA LYS A 258 10.22 -13.15 19.51
C LYS A 258 10.17 -11.82 18.76
N ASN A 259 11.35 -11.30 18.45
CA ASN A 259 11.50 -10.03 17.76
C ASN A 259 11.72 -10.26 16.26
N TYR A 260 10.90 -9.61 15.46
CA TYR A 260 10.87 -9.75 14.01
C TYR A 260 11.26 -8.44 13.33
N PHE A 261 11.85 -8.58 12.15
CA PHE A 261 12.16 -7.46 11.27
C PHE A 261 11.22 -7.51 10.07
N PHE A 262 10.10 -6.78 10.16
CA PHE A 262 9.15 -6.64 9.06
C PHE A 262 9.68 -5.66 8.01
N VAL A 263 9.56 -6.06 6.75
CA VAL A 263 10.07 -5.32 5.60
C VAL A 263 8.91 -5.10 4.64
N TYR A 264 8.46 -3.85 4.54
CA TYR A 264 7.24 -3.47 3.82
C TYR A 264 7.53 -2.95 2.42
N HIS A 265 6.74 -3.41 1.45
CA HIS A 265 6.81 -3.08 0.02
C HIS A 265 5.41 -2.94 -0.59
N PRO A 266 5.23 -2.13 -1.63
CA PRO A 266 6.07 -1.01 -2.02
C PRO A 266 5.97 0.12 -0.99
N HIS A 267 6.88 1.09 -1.03
CA HIS A 267 6.73 2.28 -0.17
C HIS A 267 5.48 3.10 -0.49
N GLY A 268 5.09 3.16 -1.77
CA GLY A 268 4.11 4.12 -2.26
C GLY A 268 4.51 5.56 -1.95
N ILE A 269 3.56 6.49 -2.06
CA ILE A 269 3.81 7.90 -1.71
C ILE A 269 3.88 8.10 -0.19
N HIS A 270 3.07 7.35 0.58
CA HIS A 270 2.95 7.55 2.02
C HIS A 270 2.91 6.26 2.86
N GLY A 271 2.70 5.07 2.27
CA GLY A 271 2.61 3.82 3.01
C GLY A 271 1.35 3.73 3.88
N PHE A 272 0.18 4.04 3.31
CA PHE A 272 -1.11 4.06 4.01
C PHE A 272 -1.47 2.70 4.62
N GLY A 273 -1.20 1.60 3.92
CA GLY A 273 -1.40 0.27 4.47
C GLY A 273 -0.50 0.02 5.69
N ALA A 274 0.74 0.51 5.66
CA ALA A 274 1.67 0.41 6.78
C ALA A 274 1.19 1.21 7.99
N ILE A 275 0.76 2.46 7.74
CA ILE A 275 0.26 3.36 8.78
C ILE A 275 -1.00 2.79 9.44
N ALA A 276 -1.99 2.36 8.65
CA ALA A 276 -3.25 1.86 9.18
C ALA A 276 -3.06 0.59 10.02
N ASN A 277 -2.32 -0.40 9.50
CA ASN A 277 -2.23 -1.71 10.14
C ASN A 277 -1.19 -1.76 11.26
N PHE A 278 -0.01 -1.16 11.06
CA PHE A 278 1.12 -1.31 11.98
C PHE A 278 1.34 -0.09 12.86
N THR A 279 1.25 1.14 12.36
CA THR A 279 1.44 2.35 13.18
C THR A 279 0.23 2.60 14.08
N LEU A 280 -0.96 2.69 13.48
CA LEU A 280 -2.23 2.93 14.17
C LEU A 280 -2.90 1.64 14.66
N ASP A 281 -2.21 0.49 14.58
CA ASP A 281 -2.64 -0.79 15.15
C ASP A 281 -4.13 -1.12 14.92
N ALA A 282 -4.62 -0.93 13.70
CA ALA A 282 -6.03 -1.20 13.39
C ALA A 282 -6.38 -2.69 13.46
N THR A 283 -5.40 -3.56 13.17
CA THR A 283 -5.60 -5.02 13.04
C THR A 283 -4.42 -5.88 13.48
N VAL A 284 -3.19 -5.36 13.54
CA VAL A 284 -2.03 -6.26 13.70
C VAL A 284 -1.99 -6.92 15.07
N SER A 285 -2.30 -6.19 16.14
CA SER A 285 -2.27 -6.76 17.50
C SER A 285 -3.32 -7.85 17.74
N SER A 286 -4.40 -7.90 16.94
CA SER A 286 -5.37 -8.99 17.01
C SER A 286 -4.93 -10.23 16.23
N LEU A 287 -4.10 -10.08 15.20
CA LEU A 287 -3.61 -11.19 14.38
C LEU A 287 -2.27 -11.74 14.87
N LEU A 288 -1.43 -10.91 15.48
CA LEU A 288 -0.12 -11.25 16.03
C LEU A 288 -0.03 -10.77 17.49
N PRO A 289 -0.74 -11.44 18.42
CA PRO A 289 -0.73 -11.06 19.82
C PRO A 289 0.67 -11.21 20.42
N GLY A 290 1.06 -10.26 21.28
CA GLY A 290 2.38 -10.21 21.92
C GLY A 290 3.45 -9.49 21.09
N ILE A 291 3.25 -9.32 19.78
CA ILE A 291 4.21 -8.65 18.91
C ILE A 291 3.83 -7.17 18.75
N ILE A 292 4.67 -6.29 19.29
CA ILE A 292 4.54 -4.83 19.16
C ILE A 292 5.43 -4.37 18.01
N ILE A 293 4.82 -3.74 17.01
CA ILE A 293 5.53 -3.31 15.80
C ILE A 293 5.74 -1.80 15.83
N HIS A 294 7.01 -1.41 15.71
CA HIS A 294 7.50 -0.03 15.64
C HIS A 294 7.90 0.32 14.20
N ALA A 295 7.09 1.15 13.54
CA ALA A 295 7.40 1.62 12.19
C ALA A 295 8.56 2.61 12.22
N GLN A 296 9.51 2.44 11.30
CA GLN A 296 10.70 3.25 11.21
C GLN A 296 10.54 4.30 10.11
N THR A 297 10.75 5.56 10.44
CA THR A 297 10.49 6.71 9.56
C THR A 297 11.64 7.70 9.50
N LEU A 298 11.49 8.76 8.70
CA LEU A 298 12.49 9.80 8.54
C LEU A 298 12.77 10.50 9.89
N LYS A 299 14.04 10.63 10.25
CA LYS A 299 14.48 11.28 11.51
C LYS A 299 13.89 12.69 11.70
N LEU A 300 13.72 13.44 10.62
CA LEU A 300 13.13 14.78 10.63
C LEU A 300 11.73 14.82 11.26
N ASN A 301 10.95 13.73 11.14
CA ASN A 301 9.61 13.65 11.72
C ASN A 301 9.58 13.86 13.24
N PHE A 302 10.70 13.62 13.94
CA PHE A 302 10.80 13.79 15.39
C PHE A 302 11.18 15.21 15.85
N TYR A 303 11.45 16.11 14.91
CA TYR A 303 11.84 17.50 15.17
C TYR A 303 10.79 18.52 14.71
N ILE A 304 9.76 18.10 13.98
CA ILE A 304 8.65 18.98 13.57
C ILE A 304 7.67 19.10 14.74
N PRO A 305 7.39 20.31 15.27
CA PRO A 305 6.43 20.52 16.37
C PRO A 305 5.05 19.94 16.05
N PHE A 306 4.35 19.42 17.05
CA PHE A 306 3.02 18.77 16.97
C PHE A 306 2.96 17.47 16.15
N TRP A 307 3.63 17.41 15.00
CA TRP A 307 3.77 16.19 14.19
C TRP A 307 4.57 15.11 14.92
N ARG A 308 5.64 15.52 15.62
CA ARG A 308 6.48 14.59 16.38
C ARG A 308 5.72 13.87 17.49
N GLU A 309 4.72 14.49 18.12
CA GLU A 309 3.92 13.89 19.18
C GLU A 309 3.10 12.73 18.64
N LEU A 310 2.52 12.87 17.43
CA LEU A 310 1.85 11.77 16.75
C LEU A 310 2.80 10.59 16.54
N GLN A 311 4.00 10.84 16.04
CA GLN A 311 5.01 9.80 15.81
C GLN A 311 5.40 9.09 17.11
N ARG A 312 5.56 9.85 18.20
CA ARG A 312 5.88 9.31 19.53
C ARG A 312 4.74 8.50 20.11
N LEU A 313 3.49 8.98 20.01
CA LEU A 313 2.30 8.25 20.48
C LEU A 313 2.12 6.91 19.76
N CYS A 314 2.40 6.89 18.46
CA CYS A 314 2.39 5.64 17.68
C CYS A 314 3.59 4.73 17.94
N GLY A 315 4.57 5.15 18.75
CA GLY A 315 5.80 4.40 19.01
C GLY A 315 6.73 4.30 17.80
N ASN A 316 6.60 5.18 16.80
CA ASN A 316 7.45 5.11 15.61
C ASN A 316 8.90 5.43 15.96
N GLY A 317 9.85 4.75 15.30
CA GLY A 317 11.29 4.99 15.45
C GLY A 317 11.87 5.74 14.25
N ASP A 318 13.10 6.25 14.39
CA ASP A 318 13.84 6.77 13.24
C ASP A 318 14.53 5.62 12.49
N ALA A 319 14.63 5.71 11.16
CA ALA A 319 15.19 4.63 10.32
C ALA A 319 16.73 4.47 10.41
N SER A 320 17.39 5.00 11.45
CA SER A 320 18.80 4.73 11.69
C SER A 320 19.03 3.31 12.23
N GLU A 321 20.17 2.74 11.85
CA GLU A 321 20.65 1.46 12.34
C GLU A 321 20.65 1.38 13.88
N GLY A 322 21.07 2.47 14.54
CA GLY A 322 21.12 2.51 16.01
C GLY A 322 19.74 2.48 16.67
N CYS A 323 18.71 3.10 16.07
CA CYS A 323 17.34 3.03 16.57
C CYS A 323 16.75 1.63 16.37
N ILE A 324 16.93 1.06 15.18
CA ILE A 324 16.44 -0.27 14.82
C ILE A 324 17.00 -1.32 15.79
N ARG A 325 18.32 -1.34 16.01
CA ARG A 325 18.95 -2.27 16.96
C ARG A 325 18.45 -2.09 18.39
N ARG A 326 18.34 -0.84 18.87
CA ARG A 326 17.82 -0.56 20.21
C ARG A 326 16.40 -1.06 20.39
N THR A 327 15.56 -0.93 19.37
CA THR A 327 14.18 -1.44 19.38
C THR A 327 14.17 -2.96 19.44
N LEU A 328 14.91 -3.64 18.55
CA LEU A 328 15.04 -5.10 18.54
C LEU A 328 15.64 -5.69 19.82
N ARG A 329 16.35 -4.89 20.64
CA ARG A 329 16.94 -5.32 21.91
C ARG A 329 16.13 -4.89 23.14
N SER A 330 15.00 -4.22 22.95
CA SER A 330 14.30 -3.55 24.05
C SER A 330 13.45 -4.46 24.93
N GLY A 331 13.09 -5.64 24.42
CA GLY A 331 12.32 -6.63 25.14
C GLY A 331 11.77 -7.69 24.20
N PRO A 332 11.13 -8.73 24.74
CA PRO A 332 10.43 -9.73 23.95
C PRO A 332 9.21 -9.12 23.24
N GLY A 333 8.97 -9.54 22.00
CA GLY A 333 7.85 -9.07 21.16
C GLY A 333 8.07 -7.70 20.51
N GLU A 334 9.19 -7.01 20.80
CA GLU A 334 9.48 -5.67 20.29
C GLU A 334 10.11 -5.75 18.89
N SER A 335 9.25 -5.57 17.88
CA SER A 335 9.56 -5.77 16.47
C SER A 335 9.61 -4.46 15.70
N VAL A 336 10.33 -4.46 14.58
CA VAL A 336 10.49 -3.27 13.72
C VAL A 336 9.81 -3.48 12.38
N LEU A 337 9.22 -2.41 11.84
CA LEU A 337 8.76 -2.36 10.45
C LEU A 337 9.55 -1.30 9.70
N LEU A 338 10.28 -1.71 8.68
CA LEU A 338 10.96 -0.80 7.77
C LEU A 338 10.30 -0.86 6.39
N VAL A 339 9.89 0.29 5.89
CA VAL A 339 9.48 0.43 4.50
C VAL A 339 10.75 0.61 3.67
N VAL A 340 11.13 -0.43 2.92
CA VAL A 340 12.33 -0.40 2.08
C VAL A 340 11.98 0.28 0.75
N GLY A 341 12.98 0.91 0.11
CA GLY A 341 12.78 1.73 -1.09
C GLY A 341 12.89 3.23 -0.86
N GLY A 342 12.20 3.72 0.17
CA GLY A 342 12.19 5.13 0.58
C GLY A 342 11.77 6.09 -0.54
N ALA A 343 12.32 7.30 -0.52
CA ALA A 343 11.99 8.36 -1.49
C ALA A 343 12.30 8.02 -2.96
N ARG A 344 13.07 6.95 -3.26
CA ARG A 344 13.28 6.49 -4.65
C ARG A 344 12.06 5.75 -5.18
N GLU A 345 11.51 4.81 -4.41
CA GLU A 345 10.30 4.07 -4.79
C GLU A 345 9.06 4.97 -4.82
N SER A 346 8.93 5.93 -3.90
CA SER A 346 7.81 6.89 -3.93
C SER A 346 7.73 7.71 -5.23
N LEU A 347 8.83 7.83 -5.97
CA LEU A 347 8.88 8.53 -7.26
C LEU A 347 8.55 7.62 -8.44
N LEU A 348 8.66 6.30 -8.26
CA LEU A 348 8.29 5.28 -9.23
C LEU A 348 6.86 4.77 -9.01
N ALA A 349 6.22 5.17 -7.91
CA ALA A 349 4.89 4.73 -7.48
C ALA A 349 3.79 5.19 -8.47
N SER A 350 3.54 4.39 -9.51
CA SER A 350 2.48 4.63 -10.48
C SER A 350 1.34 3.61 -10.28
N PRO A 351 0.08 3.99 -10.54
CA PRO A 351 -1.02 3.04 -10.53
C PRO A 351 -0.73 1.82 -11.41
N ARG A 352 -1.11 0.64 -10.93
CA ARG A 352 -0.94 -0.66 -11.61
C ARG A 352 0.51 -1.08 -11.90
N THR A 353 1.51 -0.37 -11.38
CA THR A 353 2.92 -0.77 -11.47
C THR A 353 3.45 -1.21 -10.12
N ASN A 354 4.30 -2.23 -10.14
CA ASN A 354 4.95 -2.79 -8.96
C ASN A 354 6.47 -2.76 -9.16
N GLU A 355 7.05 -1.57 -9.09
CA GLU A 355 8.50 -1.35 -9.21
C GLU A 355 9.12 -1.14 -7.84
N LEU A 356 10.02 -2.03 -7.44
CA LEU A 356 10.76 -1.96 -6.18
C LEU A 356 12.23 -1.65 -6.43
N SER A 357 12.81 -0.78 -5.60
CA SER A 357 14.24 -0.48 -5.55
C SER A 357 14.88 -1.23 -4.38
N LEU A 358 15.14 -2.53 -4.58
CA LEU A 358 15.56 -3.45 -3.52
C LEU A 358 16.95 -4.07 -3.75
N GLN A 359 17.44 -4.20 -4.99
CA GLN A 359 18.71 -4.91 -5.27
C GLN A 359 19.92 -4.24 -4.60
N SER A 360 19.91 -2.91 -4.60
CA SER A 360 20.95 -2.09 -3.96
C SER A 360 20.77 -1.91 -2.45
N ARG A 361 19.68 -2.42 -1.85
CA ARG A 361 19.31 -2.18 -0.45
C ARG A 361 19.58 -3.41 0.40
N ARG A 362 20.77 -3.49 1.01
CA ARG A 362 21.19 -4.63 1.84
C ARG A 362 21.33 -4.32 3.33
N GLY A 363 21.13 -3.06 3.73
CA GLY A 363 21.33 -2.62 5.11
C GLY A 363 20.40 -3.31 6.11
N PHE A 364 19.15 -3.59 5.74
CA PHE A 364 18.20 -4.28 6.62
C PHE A 364 18.60 -5.74 6.85
N VAL A 365 19.11 -6.43 5.81
CA VAL A 365 19.64 -7.80 5.92
C VAL A 365 20.85 -7.83 6.85
N ARG A 366 21.75 -6.85 6.73
CA ARG A 366 22.90 -6.71 7.63
C ARG A 366 22.46 -6.61 9.08
N ILE A 367 21.49 -5.75 9.38
CA ILE A 367 20.98 -5.58 10.76
C ILE A 367 20.31 -6.87 11.24
N ALA A 368 19.48 -7.50 10.42
CA ALA A 368 18.80 -8.74 10.76
C ALA A 368 19.79 -9.87 11.10
N LEU A 369 20.85 -10.04 10.32
CA LEU A 369 21.93 -11.01 10.59
C LEU A 369 22.66 -10.69 11.89
N GLN A 370 22.96 -9.42 12.16
CA GLN A 370 23.68 -9.04 13.38
C GLN A 370 22.86 -9.25 14.66
N GLU A 371 21.54 -9.02 14.58
CA GLU A 371 20.63 -9.21 15.71
C GLU A 371 20.11 -10.65 15.80
N GLY A 372 20.17 -11.44 14.73
CA GLY A 372 19.53 -12.75 14.63
C GLY A 372 18.00 -12.66 14.55
N SER A 373 17.47 -11.55 14.05
CA SER A 373 16.02 -11.30 13.98
C SER A 373 15.47 -11.77 12.63
N PRO A 374 14.45 -12.66 12.60
CA PRO A 374 13.88 -13.15 11.35
C PRO A 374 13.33 -12.02 10.47
N LEU A 375 13.61 -12.09 9.17
CA LEU A 375 13.12 -11.15 8.17
C LEU A 375 11.71 -11.54 7.73
N VAL A 376 10.76 -10.60 7.78
CA VAL A 376 9.37 -10.87 7.37
C VAL A 376 9.03 -10.02 6.14
N PRO A 377 8.85 -10.62 4.95
CA PRO A 377 8.40 -9.86 3.79
C PRO A 377 6.93 -9.47 3.96
N VAL A 378 6.62 -8.20 3.71
CA VAL A 378 5.25 -7.67 3.72
C VAL A 378 5.03 -6.95 2.40
N TYR A 379 3.94 -7.31 1.70
CA TYR A 379 3.58 -6.70 0.42
C TYR A 379 2.19 -6.05 0.47
N ALA A 380 2.05 -4.85 -0.07
CA ALA A 380 0.82 -4.07 -0.07
C ALA A 380 0.30 -3.84 -1.50
N PHE A 381 -0.66 -4.65 -1.92
CA PHE A 381 -1.33 -4.51 -3.21
C PHE A 381 -2.28 -3.31 -3.19
N GLY A 382 -2.25 -2.50 -4.25
CA GLY A 382 -3.06 -1.29 -4.39
C GLY A 382 -2.48 -0.04 -3.71
N GLU A 383 -1.34 -0.15 -3.01
CA GLU A 383 -0.69 0.98 -2.33
C GLU A 383 -0.28 2.09 -3.32
N ASN A 384 0.14 1.72 -4.54
CA ASN A 384 0.48 2.68 -5.60
C ASN A 384 -0.74 3.25 -6.34
N ASP A 385 -1.93 2.65 -6.20
CA ASP A 385 -3.14 3.07 -6.94
C ASP A 385 -3.82 4.30 -6.33
N VAL A 386 -3.44 4.69 -5.11
CA VAL A 386 -4.09 5.76 -4.34
C VAL A 386 -3.74 7.16 -4.84
N TYR A 387 -2.73 7.30 -5.69
CA TYR A 387 -2.35 8.56 -6.31
C TYR A 387 -2.01 8.36 -7.79
N ARG A 388 -2.28 9.37 -8.61
CA ARG A 388 -1.85 9.40 -10.01
C ARG A 388 -0.54 10.18 -10.13
N ILE A 389 0.43 9.65 -10.88
CA ILE A 389 1.63 10.43 -11.23
C ILE A 389 1.30 11.28 -12.47
N PRO A 390 1.39 12.62 -12.41
CA PRO A 390 1.19 13.47 -13.58
C PRO A 390 2.33 13.27 -14.58
N ARG A 391 2.04 13.37 -15.89
CA ARG A 391 3.07 13.28 -16.95
C ARG A 391 4.27 14.22 -16.74
N ALA A 392 4.02 15.39 -16.13
CA ALA A 392 5.04 16.36 -15.78
C ALA A 392 6.13 15.80 -14.83
N ALA A 393 5.83 14.77 -14.03
CA ALA A 393 6.79 14.11 -13.16
C ALA A 393 7.93 13.43 -13.93
N GLY A 394 7.69 12.98 -15.16
CA GLY A 394 8.73 12.43 -16.04
C GLY A 394 9.59 13.49 -16.75
N SER A 395 9.21 14.78 -16.66
CA SER A 395 9.90 15.85 -17.38
C SER A 395 11.36 16.01 -16.93
N ARG A 396 12.25 16.34 -17.88
CA ARG A 396 13.68 16.60 -17.58
C ARG A 396 13.84 17.73 -16.55
N TRP A 397 12.99 18.75 -16.62
CA TRP A 397 12.98 19.87 -15.68
C TRP A 397 12.65 19.39 -14.26
N TRP A 398 11.56 18.64 -14.07
CA TRP A 398 11.19 18.14 -12.75
C TRP A 398 12.24 17.20 -12.16
N ARG A 399 12.83 16.32 -12.99
CA ARG A 399 13.92 15.44 -12.56
C ARG A 399 15.11 16.24 -12.00
N ARG A 400 15.47 17.37 -12.60
CA ARG A 400 16.53 18.27 -12.11
C ARG A 400 16.14 18.92 -10.78
N VAL A 401 14.94 19.52 -10.70
CA VAL A 401 14.44 20.14 -9.46
C VAL A 401 14.42 19.12 -8.31
N ASN A 402 13.86 17.94 -8.54
CA ASN A 402 13.79 16.88 -7.54
C ASN A 402 15.18 16.32 -7.18
N ALA A 403 16.17 16.33 -8.10
CA ALA A 403 17.54 15.97 -7.76
C ALA A 403 18.19 17.00 -6.82
N ILE A 404 17.93 18.30 -7.04
CA ILE A 404 18.40 19.37 -6.15
C ILE A 404 17.73 19.25 -4.78
N LEU A 405 16.40 19.12 -4.74
CA LEU A 405 15.65 18.99 -3.48
C LEU A 405 16.09 17.77 -2.67
N ARG A 406 16.37 16.63 -3.33
CA ARG A 406 16.90 15.44 -2.66
C ARG A 406 18.27 15.67 -2.03
N LYS A 407 19.15 16.45 -2.68
CA LYS A 407 20.47 16.80 -2.12
C LYS A 407 20.34 17.71 -0.90
N VAL A 408 19.41 18.65 -0.92
CA VAL A 408 19.23 19.64 0.16
C VAL A 408 18.45 19.07 1.34
N LEU A 409 17.33 18.39 1.08
CA LEU A 409 16.36 17.99 2.10
C LEU A 409 16.46 16.51 2.49
N SER A 410 17.37 15.75 1.87
CA SER A 410 17.51 14.29 2.03
C SER A 410 16.22 13.49 1.75
N PHE A 411 15.20 14.14 1.20
CA PHE A 411 13.89 13.62 0.86
C PHE A 411 13.48 14.14 -0.52
N GLY A 412 12.89 13.28 -1.35
CA GLY A 412 12.38 13.65 -2.67
C GLY A 412 10.93 14.08 -2.56
N PHE A 413 10.54 15.13 -3.29
CA PHE A 413 9.13 15.52 -3.38
C PHE A 413 8.51 14.74 -4.54
N PRO A 414 7.62 13.77 -4.28
CA PRO A 414 6.87 13.14 -5.35
C PRO A 414 5.87 14.15 -5.92
N LEU A 415 5.82 14.26 -7.25
CA LEU A 415 4.67 14.87 -7.90
C LEU A 415 3.59 13.82 -8.02
N PHE A 416 2.43 14.14 -7.47
CA PHE A 416 1.27 13.30 -7.52
C PHE A 416 0.02 14.16 -7.63
N VAL A 417 -1.02 13.53 -8.14
CA VAL A 417 -2.36 14.09 -8.22
C VAL A 417 -3.26 13.10 -7.51
N GLY A 418 -3.86 13.57 -6.44
CA GLY A 418 -5.00 12.92 -5.82
C GLY A 418 -6.28 13.70 -6.11
N ARG A 419 -7.14 13.77 -5.12
CA ARG A 419 -8.40 14.52 -5.12
C ARG A 419 -8.38 15.67 -4.12
N GLY A 420 -9.35 16.57 -4.24
CA GLY A 420 -9.62 17.61 -3.27
C GLY A 420 -10.58 17.15 -2.18
N TRP A 421 -10.82 18.03 -1.21
CA TRP A 421 -11.87 17.84 -0.19
C TRP A 421 -13.27 17.92 -0.80
N PHE A 422 -13.45 18.85 -1.75
CA PHE A 422 -14.74 19.17 -2.38
C PHE A 422 -14.79 18.83 -3.87
N ASN A 423 -13.69 18.31 -4.44
CA ASN A 423 -13.60 17.87 -5.83
C ASN A 423 -12.88 16.52 -5.91
N TYR A 424 -13.17 15.73 -6.95
CA TYR A 424 -12.62 14.38 -7.12
C TYR A 424 -11.51 14.29 -8.18
N CYS A 425 -11.08 15.43 -8.71
CA CYS A 425 -10.24 15.50 -9.91
C CYS A 425 -8.79 15.91 -9.60
N PHE A 426 -8.58 16.75 -8.58
CA PHE A 426 -7.27 17.31 -8.27
C PHE A 426 -7.14 17.72 -6.80
N GLY A 427 -6.02 17.34 -6.18
CA GLY A 427 -5.62 17.79 -4.85
C GLY A 427 -4.63 16.85 -4.19
N VAL A 428 -4.43 17.04 -2.89
CA VAL A 428 -3.45 16.28 -2.09
C VAL A 428 -4.05 15.07 -1.40
N LEU A 429 -5.38 14.91 -1.37
CA LEU A 429 -5.98 13.72 -0.75
C LEU A 429 -5.84 12.53 -1.68
N PRO A 430 -5.56 11.34 -1.17
CA PRO A 430 -5.49 10.15 -2.01
C PRO A 430 -6.86 9.69 -2.49
N HIS A 431 -6.90 8.95 -3.58
CA HIS A 431 -8.08 8.23 -4.04
C HIS A 431 -8.42 7.07 -3.11
N ARG A 432 -9.71 6.80 -2.91
CA ARG A 432 -10.23 5.65 -2.17
C ARG A 432 -10.13 4.41 -3.05
N ARG A 433 -8.99 3.74 -2.94
CA ARG A 433 -8.70 2.46 -3.59
C ARG A 433 -8.38 1.43 -2.50
N PRO A 434 -8.82 0.17 -2.64
CA PRO A 434 -8.56 -0.87 -1.66
C PRO A 434 -7.07 -1.19 -1.55
N ILE A 435 -6.55 -1.29 -0.32
CA ILE A 435 -5.17 -1.69 -0.04
C ILE A 435 -5.16 -3.03 0.71
N TYR A 436 -4.54 -4.04 0.11
CA TYR A 436 -4.39 -5.37 0.72
C TYR A 436 -2.95 -5.58 1.14
N VAL A 437 -2.70 -5.62 2.44
CA VAL A 437 -1.38 -5.86 3.03
C VAL A 437 -1.27 -7.33 3.39
N VAL A 438 -0.40 -8.06 2.70
CA VAL A 438 -0.14 -9.48 2.94
C VAL A 438 1.19 -9.64 3.68
N VAL A 439 1.17 -10.36 4.80
CA VAL A 439 2.36 -10.71 5.57
C VAL A 439 2.81 -12.10 5.18
N GLY A 440 4.06 -12.22 4.74
CA GLY A 440 4.69 -13.49 4.40
C GLY A 440 5.29 -14.21 5.61
N GLU A 441 5.86 -15.38 5.34
CA GLU A 441 6.49 -16.19 6.37
C GLU A 441 7.77 -15.55 6.92
N PRO A 442 8.03 -15.63 8.24
CA PRO A 442 9.28 -15.19 8.80
C PRO A 442 10.43 -16.05 8.27
N LEU A 443 11.41 -15.44 7.62
CA LEU A 443 12.66 -16.05 7.18
C LEU A 443 13.65 -16.04 8.36
N PRO A 444 13.93 -17.18 9.01
CA PRO A 444 14.89 -17.24 10.10
C PRO A 444 16.30 -17.00 9.57
N VAL A 445 17.05 -16.14 10.25
CA VAL A 445 18.42 -15.80 9.87
C VAL A 445 19.39 -16.14 11.02
N PRO A 446 20.62 -16.59 10.73
CA PRO A 446 21.63 -16.81 11.74
C PRO A 446 22.10 -15.49 12.34
N LYS A 447 22.55 -15.54 13.60
CA LYS A 447 23.17 -14.39 14.24
C LYS A 447 24.66 -14.31 13.88
N ILE A 448 25.02 -13.40 12.98
CA ILE A 448 26.39 -13.18 12.52
C ILE A 448 26.80 -11.73 12.86
N PRO A 449 27.67 -11.51 13.88
CA PRO A 449 28.06 -10.16 14.31
C PRO A 449 28.73 -9.32 13.20
N GLN A 450 29.52 -9.96 12.34
CA GLN A 450 30.22 -9.33 11.22
C GLN A 450 29.92 -10.10 9.93
N PRO A 451 28.76 -9.87 9.29
CA PRO A 451 28.39 -10.59 8.07
C PRO A 451 29.30 -10.17 6.91
N THR A 452 29.78 -11.15 6.16
CA THR A 452 30.59 -10.91 4.96
C THR A 452 29.70 -10.42 3.80
N PRO A 453 30.27 -9.81 2.75
CA PRO A 453 29.51 -9.47 1.55
C PRO A 453 28.80 -10.67 0.91
N GLY A 454 29.39 -11.87 1.01
CA GLY A 454 28.79 -13.12 0.55
C GLY A 454 27.54 -13.50 1.35
N ASP A 455 27.62 -13.45 2.68
CA ASP A 455 26.45 -13.69 3.55
C ASP A 455 25.32 -12.70 3.24
N LEU A 456 25.67 -11.43 3.03
CA LEU A 456 24.69 -10.39 2.70
C LEU A 456 24.01 -10.65 1.37
N GLN A 457 24.74 -11.12 0.36
CA GLN A 457 24.18 -11.47 -0.94
C GLN A 457 23.23 -12.67 -0.81
N GLU A 458 23.68 -13.75 -0.18
CA GLU A 458 22.91 -14.98 -0.04
C GLU A 458 21.57 -14.74 0.68
N TRP A 459 21.61 -14.05 1.82
CA TRP A 459 20.39 -13.78 2.61
C TRP A 459 19.50 -12.73 1.96
N HIS A 460 20.07 -11.78 1.21
CA HIS A 460 19.28 -10.85 0.40
C HIS A 460 18.58 -11.58 -0.74
N ASP A 461 19.24 -12.50 -1.46
CA ASP A 461 18.63 -13.30 -2.53
C ASP A 461 17.50 -14.20 -2.00
N LYS A 462 17.73 -14.84 -0.84
CA LYS A 462 16.68 -15.62 -0.14
C LYS A 462 15.48 -14.74 0.22
N TYR A 463 15.72 -13.53 0.72
CA TYR A 463 14.66 -12.57 1.02
C TYR A 463 13.90 -12.13 -0.24
N VAL A 464 14.61 -11.78 -1.33
CA VAL A 464 14.00 -11.40 -2.60
C VAL A 464 13.16 -12.54 -3.18
N ALA A 465 13.66 -13.78 -3.12
CA ALA A 465 12.91 -14.95 -3.56
C ALA A 465 11.64 -15.17 -2.72
N ALA A 466 11.72 -14.97 -1.40
CA ALA A 466 10.54 -15.04 -0.52
C ALA A 466 9.52 -13.95 -0.84
N LEU A 467 9.97 -12.72 -1.12
CA LEU A 467 9.11 -11.60 -1.53
C LEU A 467 8.43 -11.86 -2.88
N LYS A 468 9.15 -12.38 -3.88
CA LYS A 468 8.58 -12.75 -5.19
C LYS A 468 7.51 -13.84 -5.04
N ARG A 469 7.80 -14.90 -4.29
CA ARG A 469 6.81 -15.95 -3.98
C ARG A 469 5.56 -15.38 -3.30
N LEU A 470 5.74 -14.45 -2.35
CA LEU A 470 4.63 -13.77 -1.70
C LEU A 470 3.81 -12.94 -2.69
N PHE A 471 4.45 -12.22 -3.61
CA PHE A 471 3.75 -11.46 -4.63
C PHE A 471 2.97 -12.37 -5.58
N ASP A 472 3.64 -13.39 -6.15
CA ASP A 472 3.07 -14.29 -7.15
C ASP A 472 1.90 -15.10 -6.59
N GLY A 473 1.97 -15.52 -5.33
CA GLY A 473 0.89 -16.28 -4.68
C GLY A 473 -0.41 -15.49 -4.47
N TYR A 474 -0.37 -14.15 -4.46
CA TYR A 474 -1.54 -13.32 -4.13
C TYR A 474 -1.94 -12.32 -5.22
N ARG A 475 -1.08 -12.08 -6.22
CA ARG A 475 -1.37 -11.13 -7.32
C ARG A 475 -2.65 -11.47 -8.08
N ALA A 476 -2.92 -12.75 -8.28
CA ALA A 476 -4.09 -13.23 -9.03
C ALA A 476 -5.42 -12.91 -8.33
N VAL A 477 -5.41 -12.60 -7.03
CA VAL A 477 -6.60 -12.23 -6.26
C VAL A 477 -6.67 -10.71 -6.03
N TYR A 478 -5.57 -10.09 -5.63
CA TYR A 478 -5.57 -8.69 -5.18
C TYR A 478 -5.11 -7.67 -6.22
N ASP A 479 -4.49 -8.12 -7.31
CA ASP A 479 -3.79 -7.27 -8.28
C ASP A 479 -3.86 -7.76 -9.73
N VAL A 480 -5.04 -8.24 -10.14
CA VAL A 480 -5.32 -8.82 -11.47
C VAL A 480 -4.96 -7.89 -12.65
N GLU A 481 -4.91 -6.58 -12.43
CA GLU A 481 -4.72 -5.57 -13.48
C GLU A 481 -3.27 -5.05 -13.59
N SER A 482 -2.32 -5.57 -12.80
CA SER A 482 -0.98 -4.99 -12.72
C SER A 482 0.02 -5.60 -13.70
N SER A 483 1.07 -4.83 -13.98
CA SER A 483 2.16 -5.21 -14.89
C SER A 483 3.20 -6.17 -14.28
N GLY A 484 2.82 -6.97 -13.27
CA GLY A 484 3.73 -7.84 -12.51
C GLY A 484 4.77 -7.09 -11.66
N LEU A 485 5.59 -7.84 -10.92
CA LEU A 485 6.60 -7.30 -9.99
C LEU A 485 7.97 -7.15 -10.67
N ARG A 486 8.54 -5.95 -10.64
CA ARG A 486 9.91 -5.65 -11.11
C ARG A 486 10.75 -5.16 -9.95
N ILE A 487 11.94 -5.74 -9.82
CA ILE A 487 12.87 -5.43 -8.73
C ILE A 487 14.20 -4.94 -9.32
N HIS A 488 14.53 -3.68 -9.03
CA HIS A 488 15.72 -2.95 -9.48
C HIS A 488 16.74 -2.73 -8.37
#